data_AF-A0A7Z7GG74-F1
#
_entry.id   AF-A0A7Z7GG74-F1
#
_cell.length_a   1.000
_cell.length_b   1.000
_cell.length_c   1.000
_cell.angle_alpha   90.00
_cell.angle_beta   90.00
_cell.angle_gamma   90.00
#
_symmetry.space_group_name_H-M   'P 1'
#
loop_
_entity.id
_entity.type
_entity.pdbx_description
1 polymer ?
#
loop_
_entity_poly.entity_id
_entity_poly.type
_entity_poly.pdbx_seq_one_letter_code
_entity_poly.pdbx_strand_id
1 'polypeptide(L)' 'MALDQSALLELLGELKLTDVTDRIRLATETLYQELIDAEAAAFIGAAPFERTPDRTTQRNGTRPRTLTTT' A
#
# COMPACT_ATOMS: atom_id res chain seq x y z
N MET A 1 -4.73 -5.24 -2.53
CA MET A 1 -4.78 -6.58 -1.90
C MET A 1 -4.96 -6.31 -0.42
N ALA A 2 -5.78 -7.06 0.31
CA ALA A 2 -5.73 -6.93 1.78
C ALA A 2 -4.30 -7.30 2.23
N LEU A 3 -3.70 -6.54 3.16
CA LEU A 3 -2.42 -6.95 3.74
C LEU A 3 -2.55 -8.40 4.22
N ASP A 4 -1.61 -9.25 3.81
CA ASP A 4 -1.53 -10.57 4.38
C ASP A 4 -1.12 -10.49 5.86
N GLN A 5 -1.50 -11.51 6.63
CA GLN A 5 -1.26 -11.51 8.08
C GLN A 5 0.25 -11.45 8.41
N SER A 6 1.09 -11.98 7.53
CA SER A 6 2.55 -11.90 7.63
C SER A 6 3.08 -10.47 7.51
N ALA A 7 2.62 -9.71 6.52
CA ALA A 7 2.98 -8.31 6.30
C ALA A 7 2.53 -7.43 7.47
N LEU A 8 1.37 -7.73 8.06
CA LEU A 8 0.92 -7.05 9.29
C LEU A 8 1.83 -7.32 10.48
N LEU A 9 2.34 -8.56 10.63
CA LEU A 9 3.24 -8.91 11.71
C LEU A 9 4.64 -8.32 11.52
N GLU A 10 5.12 -8.24 10.28
CA GLU A 10 6.39 -7.59 9.93
C GLU A 10 6.33 -6.09 10.23
N LEU A 11 5.29 -5.41 9.75
CA LEU A 11 5.03 -4.00 10.07
C LEU A 11 4.97 -3.77 11.59
N LEU A 12 4.28 -4.65 12.33
CA LEU A 12 4.20 -4.57 13.79
C LEU A 12 5.57 -4.73 14.46
N GLY A 13 6.44 -5.57 13.90
CA GLY A 13 7.82 -5.75 14.36
C GLY A 13 8.64 -4.47 14.22
N GLU A 14 8.60 -3.85 13.03
CA GLU A 14 9.30 -2.58 12.74
C GLU A 14 8.80 -1.43 13.64
N LEU A 15 7.48 -1.37 13.85
CA LEU A 15 6.86 -0.37 14.72
C LEU A 15 7.25 -0.53 16.20
N LYS A 16 7.61 -1.72 16.68
CA LYS A 16 8.03 -1.91 18.08
C LYS A 16 9.44 -1.40 18.36
N LEU A 17 10.30 -1.36 17.34
CA LEU A 17 11.73 -1.06 17.47
C LEU A 17 12.09 0.40 17.18
N THR A 18 11.16 1.19 16.64
CA THR A 18 11.36 2.58 16.20
C THR A 18 10.96 3.60 17.26
N ASP A 19 11.49 4.83 17.19
CA ASP A 19 11.00 5.96 17.99
C ASP A 19 9.57 6.36 17.58
N VAL A 20 8.80 6.98 18.48
CA VAL A 20 7.36 7.24 18.29
C VAL A 20 7.05 7.99 16.99
N THR A 21 7.88 8.97 16.62
CA THR A 21 7.69 9.76 15.39
C THR A 21 7.89 8.91 14.13
N ASP A 22 8.89 8.02 14.12
CA ASP A 22 9.15 7.13 12.98
C ASP A 22 8.07 6.07 12.81
N ARG A 23 7.44 5.62 13.92
CA ARG A 23 6.29 4.72 13.88
C ARG A 23 5.11 5.34 13.14
N ILE A 24 4.77 6.59 13.47
CA ILE A 24 3.66 7.30 12.84
C ILE A 24 3.95 7.50 11.36
N ARG A 25 5.17 7.90 11.01
CA ARG A 25 5.58 8.07 9.61
C ARG A 25 5.44 6.78 8.81
N LEU A 26 6.00 5.67 9.30
CA LEU A 26 5.93 4.36 8.63
C LEU A 26 4.48 3.88 8.49
N ALA A 27 3.70 3.90 9.57
CA ALA A 27 2.31 3.47 9.53
C ALA A 27 1.47 4.30 8.54
N THR A 28 1.71 5.61 8.49
CA THR A 28 1.02 6.52 7.57
C THR A 28 1.42 6.26 6.11
N GLU A 29 2.72 6.04 5.86
CA GLU A 29 3.24 5.70 4.53
C GLU A 29 2.63 4.39 4.01
N THR A 30 2.62 3.33 4.83
CA THR A 30 1.99 2.06 4.48
C THR A 30 0.50 2.23 4.21
N LEU A 31 -0.22 2.94 5.09
CA LEU A 31 -1.66 3.13 4.93
C LEU A 31 -2.01 3.90 3.65
N TYR A 32 -1.25 4.94 3.31
CA TYR A 32 -1.45 5.65 2.04
C TYR A 32 -1.15 4.78 0.83
N GLN A 33 -0.09 3.97 0.87
CA GLN A 33 0.25 3.09 -0.25
C GLN A 33 -0.86 2.06 -0.50
N GLU A 34 -1.40 1.46 0.55
CA GLU A 34 -2.51 0.50 0.45
C GLU A 34 -3.79 1.12 -0.10
N LEU A 35 -4.09 2.36 0.31
CA LEU A 35 -5.23 3.10 -0.23
C LEU A 35 -5.07 3.35 -1.74
N ILE A 36 -3.88 3.81 -2.16
CA ILE A 36 -3.56 4.03 -3.58
C ILE A 36 -3.70 2.73 -4.37
N ASP A 37 -3.20 1.61 -3.83
CA ASP A 37 -3.28 0.31 -4.50
C ASP A 37 -4.72 -0.21 -4.61
N ALA A 38 -5.56 0.06 -3.62
CA ALA A 38 -6.98 -0.26 -3.64
C ALA A 38 -7.74 0.59 -4.67
N GLU A 39 -7.49 1.90 -4.72
CA GLU A 39 -8.06 2.80 -5.73
C GLU A 39 -7.64 2.40 -7.14
N ALA A 40 -6.37 2.06 -7.35
CA ALA A 40 -5.87 1.59 -8.63
C ALA A 40 -6.55 0.27 -9.05
N ALA A 41 -6.75 -0.67 -8.13
CA ALA A 41 -7.47 -1.91 -8.44
C ALA A 41 -8.94 -1.65 -8.81
N ALA A 42 -9.62 -0.76 -8.08
CA ALA A 42 -11.00 -0.36 -8.37
C ALA A 42 -11.11 0.33 -9.74
N PHE A 43 -10.18 1.22 -10.07
CA PHE A 43 -10.14 1.91 -11.35
C PHE A 43 -9.85 0.98 -12.53
N ILE A 44 -8.88 0.06 -12.37
CA ILE A 44 -8.52 -0.92 -13.40
C ILE A 44 -9.64 -1.97 -13.58
N GLY A 45 -10.43 -2.21 -12.54
CA GLY A 45 -11.42 -3.28 -12.50
C GLY A 45 -10.79 -4.66 -12.21
N ALA A 46 -9.54 -4.69 -11.73
CA ALA A 46 -8.81 -5.94 -11.48
C ALA A 46 -7.69 -5.76 -10.45
N ALA A 47 -7.51 -6.74 -9.59
CA ALA A 47 -6.34 -6.87 -8.73
C ALA A 47 -5.07 -7.24 -9.55
N PRO A 48 -3.86 -7.06 -8.97
CA PRO A 48 -2.64 -7.53 -9.60
C PRO A 48 -2.70 -9.03 -9.90
N PHE A 49 -2.33 -9.38 -11.15
CA PHE A 49 -2.36 -10.74 -11.71
C PHE A 49 -3.73 -11.43 -11.80
N GLU A 50 -4.81 -10.75 -11.45
CA GLU A 50 -6.17 -11.30 -11.56
C GLU A 50 -6.63 -11.40 -13.01
N ARG A 51 -7.20 -12.54 -13.41
CA ARG A 51 -7.83 -12.67 -14.72
C ARG A 51 -9.30 -12.32 -14.62
N THR A 52 -9.68 -11.21 -15.23
CA THR A 52 -11.06 -10.73 -15.29
C THR A 52 -11.33 -10.08 -16.66
N PRO A 53 -12.52 -10.29 -17.23
CA PRO A 53 -12.95 -9.59 -18.44
C PRO A 53 -13.22 -8.09 -18.21
N ASP A 54 -13.42 -7.66 -16.96
CA ASP A 54 -13.74 -6.27 -16.61
C ASP A 54 -12.51 -5.34 -16.62
N ARG A 55 -11.31 -5.89 -16.84
CA ARG A 55 -10.05 -5.14 -16.84
C ARG A 55 -10.02 -4.12 -17.98
N THR A 56 -9.89 -2.85 -17.63
CA THR A 56 -9.88 -1.75 -18.61
C THR A 56 -8.47 -1.27 -19.01
N THR A 57 -7.46 -1.46 -18.15
CA THR A 57 -6.07 -1.05 -18.40
C THR A 57 -5.05 -1.92 -17.63
N GLN A 58 -3.76 -1.61 -17.73
CA GLN A 58 -2.66 -2.35 -17.09
C GLN A 58 -1.83 -1.46 -16.16
N ARG A 59 -1.27 -2.07 -15.11
CA ARG A 59 -0.31 -1.40 -14.20
C ARG A 59 1.03 -1.21 -14.90
N ASN A 60 1.68 -0.06 -14.69
CA ASN A 60 2.96 0.31 -15.30
C ASN A 60 4.02 0.68 -14.24
N GLY A 61 4.17 -0.18 -13.22
CA GLY A 61 5.10 0.06 -12.11
C GLY A 61 4.68 1.17 -11.15
N THR A 62 5.63 1.62 -10.34
CA THR A 62 5.46 2.68 -9.33
C THR A 62 6.55 3.74 -9.48
N ARG A 63 6.33 4.92 -8.88
CA ARG A 63 7.31 6.02 -8.86
C ARG A 63 7.39 6.62 -7.45
N PRO A 64 8.60 6.84 -6.90
CA PRO A 64 8.75 7.45 -5.59
C PRO A 64 8.23 8.89 -5.58
N ARG A 65 7.61 9.28 -4.46
CA ARG A 65 7.12 10.63 -4.21
C ARG A 65 7.25 10.96 -2.73
N THR A 66 8.03 12.00 -2.40
CA THR A 66 8.09 12.55 -1.05
C THR A 66 6.87 13.41 -0.78
N LEU A 67 6.16 13.14 0.31
CA LEU A 67 4.99 13.89 0.77
C LEU A 67 5.32 14.62 2.07
N THR A 68 4.79 15.83 2.23
CA THR A 68 4.87 16.60 3.48
C THR A 68 3.49 16.64 4.10
N THR A 69 3.37 16.19 5.35
CA THR A 69 2.13 16.26 6.14
C THR A 69 2.25 17.36 7.19
N THR A 70 1.16 18.09 7.44
CA THR A 70 1.08 19.18 8.42
C THR A 70 0.70 18.70 9.81
#